data_AF-A0A5B7KF92-F1
#
_entry.id   AF-A0A5B7KF92-F1
#
_cell.length_a   1.000
_cell.length_b   1.000
_cell.length_c   1.000
_cell.angle_alpha   90.00
_cell.angle_beta   90.00
_cell.angle_gamma   90.00
#
_symmetry.space_group_name_H-M   'P 1'
#
loop_
_entity.id
_entity.type
_entity.pdbx_description
1 polymer ?
#
loop_
_entity_poly.entity_id
_entity_poly.type
_entity_poly.pdbx_seq_one_letter_code
_entity_poly.pdbx_strand_id
1 'polypeptide(L)'
;MAKAVQEAASHTPGKEALAMESYARALLTIPSTISDNAGYDSAQLVSELKAGHAQGHNTLGLDMEEGCVGCMAKVGITESYQVKRQVVVSAAEAAEMILRVDDILKAAPRQRGQDQGHC
;
A
#
# COMPACT_ATOMS: atom_id res chain seq x y z
N MET A 1 -4.66 -9.64 -1.33
CA MET A 1 -3.56 -9.25 -2.25
C MET A 1 -2.20 -9.64 -1.68
N ALA A 2 -1.81 -9.16 -0.48
CA ALA A 2 -0.52 -9.49 0.13
C ALA A 2 -0.23 -11.01 0.19
N LYS A 3 -1.22 -11.83 0.64
CA LYS A 3 -1.12 -13.30 0.63
C LYS A 3 -0.76 -13.87 -0.74
N ALA A 4 -1.48 -13.47 -1.79
CA ALA A 4 -1.26 -13.97 -3.14
C ALA A 4 0.14 -13.62 -3.67
N VAL A 5 0.64 -12.41 -3.37
CA VAL A 5 2.01 -12.02 -3.75
C VAL A 5 3.04 -12.84 -2.95
N GLN A 6 2.80 -13.07 -1.67
CA GLN A 6 3.71 -13.84 -0.82
C GLN A 6 3.77 -15.33 -1.23
N GLU A 7 2.63 -15.91 -1.62
CA GLU A 7 2.59 -17.26 -2.22
C GLU A 7 3.29 -17.31 -3.57
N ALA A 8 3.13 -16.29 -4.42
CA ALA A 8 3.87 -16.24 -5.69
C ALA A 8 5.39 -16.08 -5.47
N ALA A 9 5.79 -15.32 -4.45
CA ALA A 9 7.19 -15.14 -4.08
C ALA A 9 7.87 -16.46 -3.68
N SER A 10 7.17 -17.35 -2.95
CA SER A 10 7.73 -18.64 -2.53
C SER A 10 8.06 -19.59 -3.68
N HIS A 11 7.41 -19.40 -4.84
CA HIS A 11 7.66 -20.18 -6.06
C HIS A 11 8.70 -19.54 -6.98
N THR A 12 9.12 -18.30 -6.69
CA THR A 12 10.05 -17.54 -7.51
C THR A 12 11.46 -17.65 -6.93
N PRO A 13 12.47 -18.10 -7.69
CA PRO A 13 13.84 -18.20 -7.19
C PRO A 13 14.59 -16.87 -7.29
N GLY A 14 15.53 -16.67 -6.36
CA GLY A 14 16.53 -15.59 -6.46
C GLY A 14 16.08 -14.24 -5.89
N LYS A 15 16.71 -13.16 -6.37
CA LYS A 15 16.53 -11.80 -5.82
C LYS A 15 15.15 -11.22 -6.08
N GLU A 16 14.44 -11.71 -7.10
CA GLU A 16 13.08 -11.30 -7.44
C GLU A 16 12.10 -11.64 -6.31
N ALA A 17 12.28 -12.78 -5.65
CA ALA A 17 11.47 -13.18 -4.49
C ALA A 17 11.50 -12.14 -3.37
N LEU A 18 12.68 -11.57 -3.09
CA LEU A 18 12.85 -10.54 -2.06
C LEU A 18 12.08 -9.25 -2.42
N ALA A 19 12.07 -8.88 -3.71
CA ALA A 19 11.29 -7.74 -4.18
C ALA A 19 9.79 -7.99 -4.05
N MET A 20 9.33 -9.20 -4.38
CA MET A 20 7.93 -9.61 -4.22
C MET A 20 7.50 -9.64 -2.75
N GLU A 21 8.33 -10.17 -1.86
CA GLU A 21 8.09 -10.16 -0.41
C GLU A 21 7.98 -8.72 0.12
N SER A 22 8.86 -7.83 -0.35
CA SER A 22 8.84 -6.41 0.00
C SER A 22 7.55 -5.73 -0.49
N TYR A 23 7.09 -6.07 -1.69
CA TYR A 23 5.81 -5.59 -2.23
C TYR A 23 4.62 -6.10 -1.41
N ALA A 24 4.62 -7.38 -1.01
CA ALA A 24 3.60 -7.95 -0.13
C ALA A 24 3.57 -7.23 1.24
N ARG A 25 4.74 -6.87 1.77
CA ARG A 25 4.86 -6.08 3.00
C ARG A 25 4.33 -4.66 2.82
N ALA A 26 4.59 -4.00 1.69
CA ALA A 26 4.06 -2.66 1.39
C ALA A 26 2.53 -2.65 1.34
N LEU A 27 1.90 -3.70 0.79
CA LEU A 27 0.44 -3.84 0.81
C LEU A 27 -0.13 -3.96 2.23
N LEU A 28 0.62 -4.52 3.19
CA LEU A 28 0.22 -4.62 4.59
C LEU A 28 0.38 -3.29 5.35
N THR A 29 1.05 -2.30 4.77
CA THR A 29 1.12 -0.96 5.38
C THR A 29 -0.25 -0.30 5.41
N ILE A 30 -1.13 -0.56 4.44
CA ILE A 30 -2.49 0.01 4.40
C ILE A 30 -3.30 -0.35 5.68
N PRO A 31 -3.49 -1.65 6.03
CA PRO A 31 -4.18 -2.00 7.27
C PRO A 31 -3.44 -1.54 8.52
N SER A 32 -2.09 -1.55 8.52
CA SER A 32 -1.30 -1.01 9.64
C SER A 32 -1.64 0.46 9.90
N THR A 33 -1.61 1.29 8.86
CA THR A 33 -1.91 2.72 8.98
C THR A 33 -3.35 2.98 9.42
N ILE A 34 -4.31 2.15 8.99
CA ILE A 34 -5.71 2.27 9.47
C ILE A 34 -5.78 2.00 10.98
N SER A 35 -5.17 0.89 11.45
CA SER A 35 -5.11 0.55 12.88
C SER A 35 -4.37 1.60 13.71
N ASP A 36 -3.24 2.10 13.20
CA ASP A 36 -2.41 3.11 13.86
C ASP A 36 -3.20 4.43 14.02
N ASN A 37 -3.90 4.86 12.96
CA ASN A 37 -4.75 6.06 13.01
C ASN A 37 -5.95 5.90 13.96
N ALA A 38 -6.44 4.67 14.14
CA ALA A 38 -7.49 4.35 15.10
C ALA A 38 -6.97 4.23 16.55
N GLY A 39 -5.64 4.20 16.75
CA GLY A 39 -5.01 4.11 18.06
C GLY A 39 -4.94 2.70 18.65
N TYR A 40 -5.14 1.65 17.83
CA TYR A 40 -5.02 0.25 18.24
C TYR A 40 -3.61 -0.30 17.99
N ASP A 41 -3.30 -1.48 18.57
CA ASP A 41 -2.07 -2.20 18.25
C ASP A 41 -2.14 -2.79 16.84
N SER A 42 -1.55 -2.07 15.88
CA SER A 42 -1.49 -2.46 14.49
C SER A 42 -0.71 -3.76 14.26
N ALA A 43 0.31 -4.05 15.07
CA ALA A 43 1.09 -5.27 14.92
C ALA A 43 0.25 -6.51 15.27
N GLN A 44 -0.53 -6.43 16.35
CA GLN A 44 -1.45 -7.48 16.75
C GLN A 44 -2.55 -7.69 15.70
N LEU A 45 -3.28 -6.62 15.32
CA LEU A 45 -4.41 -6.71 14.41
C LEU A 45 -4.02 -7.18 13.00
N VAL A 46 -2.88 -6.69 12.47
CA VAL A 46 -2.38 -7.13 11.16
C VAL A 46 -1.95 -8.61 11.22
N SER A 47 -1.38 -9.06 12.34
CA SER A 47 -1.02 -10.47 12.54
C SER A 47 -2.25 -11.39 12.54
N GLU A 48 -3.29 -11.01 13.29
CA GLU A 48 -4.58 -11.74 13.33
C GLU A 48 -5.24 -11.77 11.94
N LEU A 49 -5.26 -10.63 11.24
CA LEU A 49 -5.78 -10.53 9.88
C LEU A 49 -5.03 -11.46 8.91
N LYS A 50 -3.70 -11.51 9.00
CA LYS A 50 -2.88 -12.42 8.19
C LYS A 50 -3.20 -13.88 8.48
N ALA A 51 -3.35 -14.25 9.75
CA ALA A 51 -3.68 -15.62 10.15
C ALA A 51 -5.06 -16.03 9.58
N GLY A 52 -6.06 -15.16 9.66
CA GLY A 52 -7.39 -15.41 9.09
C GLY A 52 -7.38 -15.54 7.57
N HIS A 53 -6.63 -14.67 6.86
CA HIS A 53 -6.48 -14.77 5.41
C HIS A 53 -5.69 -16.01 4.98
N ALA A 54 -4.70 -16.44 5.77
CA ALA A 54 -3.95 -17.67 5.52
C ALA A 54 -4.86 -18.90 5.53
N GLN A 55 -5.86 -18.94 6.43
CA GLN A 55 -6.87 -20.01 6.54
C GLN A 55 -7.91 -20.00 5.40
N GLY A 56 -7.87 -19.01 4.49
CA GLY A 56 -8.75 -18.92 3.32
C GLY A 56 -9.93 -17.97 3.50
N HIS A 57 -10.01 -17.24 4.61
CA HIS A 57 -11.08 -16.26 4.84
C HIS A 57 -10.75 -14.92 4.17
N ASN A 58 -11.17 -14.77 2.92
CA ASN A 58 -10.88 -13.57 2.11
C ASN A 58 -11.76 -12.35 2.44
N THR A 59 -12.82 -12.52 3.24
CA THR A 59 -13.76 -11.46 3.63
C THR A 59 -13.41 -10.79 4.95
N LEU A 60 -12.35 -11.26 5.63
CA LEU A 60 -11.89 -10.65 6.87
C LEU A 60 -11.23 -9.29 6.59
N GLY A 61 -11.48 -8.35 7.48
CA GLY A 61 -10.86 -7.03 7.47
C GLY A 61 -10.77 -6.48 8.89
N LEU A 62 -10.51 -5.19 8.99
CA LEU A 62 -10.35 -4.49 10.25
C LEU A 62 -11.66 -3.80 10.61
N ASP A 63 -12.25 -4.18 11.74
CA ASP A 63 -13.37 -3.47 12.34
C ASP A 63 -12.82 -2.48 13.37
N MET A 64 -12.91 -1.19 13.06
CA MET A 64 -12.35 -0.13 13.88
C MET A 64 -13.34 0.42 14.91
N GLU A 65 -14.61 -0.01 14.89
CA GLU A 65 -15.56 0.32 15.94
C GLU A 65 -15.33 -0.55 17.17
N GLU A 66 -15.10 -1.84 16.96
CA GLU A 66 -14.81 -2.81 18.03
C GLU A 66 -13.31 -3.03 18.27
N GLY A 67 -12.45 -2.59 17.35
CA GLY A 67 -11.01 -2.79 17.43
C GLY A 67 -10.59 -4.25 17.23
N CYS A 68 -11.31 -5.00 16.37
CA CYS A 68 -11.12 -6.43 16.16
C CYS A 68 -11.06 -6.78 14.67
N VAL A 69 -10.69 -8.03 14.35
CA VAL A 69 -10.75 -8.55 12.98
C VAL A 69 -12.15 -9.10 12.71
N GLY A 70 -12.88 -8.45 11.82
CA GLY A 70 -14.29 -8.74 11.51
C GLY A 70 -14.53 -9.14 10.05
N CYS A 71 -15.72 -9.67 9.75
CA CYS A 71 -16.13 -9.96 8.38
C CYS A 71 -16.70 -8.69 7.72
N MET A 72 -15.98 -8.10 6.77
CA MET A 72 -16.36 -6.84 6.12
C MET A 72 -17.69 -6.91 5.37
N ALA A 73 -18.04 -8.09 4.84
CA ALA A 73 -19.33 -8.32 4.20
C ALA A 73 -20.51 -8.23 5.18
N LYS A 74 -20.31 -8.58 6.46
CA LYS A 74 -21.34 -8.48 7.51
C LYS A 74 -21.45 -7.06 8.05
N VAL A 75 -20.31 -6.37 8.19
CA VAL A 75 -20.24 -4.95 8.62
C VAL A 75 -20.75 -4.01 7.52
N GLY A 76 -20.81 -4.47 6.26
CA GLY A 76 -21.32 -3.70 5.12
C GLY A 76 -20.26 -2.81 4.48
N ILE A 77 -18.98 -3.00 4.82
CA ILE A 77 -17.86 -2.25 4.23
C ILE A 77 -17.52 -2.87 2.88
N THR A 78 -17.87 -2.16 1.81
CA THR A 78 -17.58 -2.55 0.43
C THR A 78 -16.96 -1.40 -0.35
N GLU A 79 -16.09 -1.72 -1.29
CA GLU A 79 -15.39 -0.74 -2.11
C GLU A 79 -15.51 -1.11 -3.59
N SER A 80 -15.41 -0.12 -4.47
CA SER A 80 -15.43 -0.36 -5.91
C SER A 80 -14.17 -1.11 -6.34
N TYR A 81 -14.38 -2.18 -7.11
CA TYR A 81 -13.29 -2.95 -7.72
C TYR A 81 -12.37 -2.06 -8.56
N GLN A 82 -12.94 -1.11 -9.31
CA GLN A 82 -12.16 -0.22 -10.18
C GLN A 82 -11.18 0.64 -9.38
N VAL A 83 -11.59 1.11 -8.20
CA VAL A 83 -10.73 1.90 -7.31
C VAL A 83 -9.55 1.06 -6.83
N LYS A 84 -9.80 -0.14 -6.29
CA LYS A 84 -8.71 -1.01 -5.82
C LYS A 84 -7.75 -1.42 -6.93
N ARG A 85 -8.27 -1.73 -8.12
CA ARG A 85 -7.44 -2.03 -9.29
C ARG A 85 -6.57 -0.83 -9.66
N GLN A 86 -7.14 0.37 -9.75
CA GLN A 86 -6.40 1.56 -10.15
C GLN A 86 -5.34 1.96 -9.13
N VAL A 87 -5.61 1.83 -7.83
CA VAL A 87 -4.64 2.11 -6.76
C VAL A 87 -3.41 1.24 -6.91
N VAL A 88 -3.58 -0.07 -7.11
CA VAL A 88 -2.46 -1.01 -7.25
C VAL A 88 -1.64 -0.74 -8.51
N VAL A 89 -2.31 -0.53 -9.65
CA VAL A 89 -1.65 -0.25 -10.93
C VAL A 89 -0.87 1.07 -10.88
N SER A 90 -1.51 2.15 -10.45
CA SER A 90 -0.88 3.48 -10.43
C SER A 90 0.29 3.53 -9.46
N ALA A 91 0.18 2.88 -8.29
CA ALA A 91 1.27 2.82 -7.32
C ALA A 91 2.47 2.03 -7.85
N ALA A 92 2.23 0.93 -8.57
CA ALA A 92 3.30 0.15 -9.19
C ALA A 92 4.02 0.92 -10.31
N GLU A 93 3.26 1.59 -11.19
CA GLU A 93 3.82 2.46 -12.24
C GLU A 93 4.64 3.60 -11.65
N ALA A 94 4.14 4.25 -10.60
CA ALA A 94 4.86 5.32 -9.91
C ALA A 94 6.16 4.82 -9.26
N ALA A 95 6.12 3.66 -8.60
CA ALA A 95 7.30 3.05 -8.01
C ALA A 95 8.35 2.70 -9.08
N GLU A 96 7.93 2.11 -10.20
CA GLU A 96 8.84 1.82 -11.32
C GLU A 96 9.48 3.09 -11.87
N MET A 97 8.69 4.16 -12.10
CA MET A 97 9.22 5.43 -12.58
C MET A 97 10.30 5.98 -11.65
N ILE A 98 10.09 5.95 -10.34
CA ILE A 98 11.06 6.45 -9.36
C ILE A 98 12.30 5.56 -9.29
N LEU A 99 12.14 4.24 -9.24
CA LEU A 99 13.25 3.28 -9.13
C LEU A 99 14.19 3.32 -10.34
N ARG A 100 13.70 3.75 -11.50
CA ARG A 100 14.50 3.89 -12.73
C ARG A 100 15.32 5.17 -12.80
N VAL A 101 15.08 6.15 -11.92
CA VAL A 101 15.85 7.39 -11.88
C VAL A 101 17.19 7.12 -11.18
N ASP A 102 18.27 7.25 -11.93
CA ASP A 102 19.64 7.15 -11.38
C ASP A 102 20.15 8.52 -10.90
N ASP A 103 19.85 9.59 -11.66
CA ASP A 103 20.33 10.95 -11.37
C ASP A 103 19.27 12.03 -11.64
N ILE A 104 19.30 13.10 -10.84
CA ILE A 104 18.42 14.28 -10.97
C ILE A 104 19.26 15.54 -11.20
N LEU A 105 19.27 16.03 -12.44
CA LEU A 105 19.94 17.27 -12.80
C LEU A 105 18.97 18.46 -12.69
N LYS A 106 19.30 19.42 -11.80
CA LYS A 106 18.51 20.65 -11.63
C LYS A 106 19.08 21.78 -12.48
N ALA A 107 18.26 22.32 -13.37
CA ALA A 107 18.62 23.54 -14.10
C ALA A 107 18.61 24.76 -13.15
N ALA A 108 19.44 25.76 -13.47
CA ALA A 108 19.45 27.01 -12.72
C ALA A 108 18.06 27.70 -12.81
N PRO A 109 17.52 28.22 -11.70
CA PRO A 109 16.24 28.91 -11.72
C PRO A 109 16.34 30.17 -12.60
N ARG A 110 15.29 30.47 -13.35
CA ARG A 110 15.21 31.70 -14.14
C ARG A 110 15.35 32.90 -13.21
N GLN A 111 16.35 33.73 -13.46
CA GLN A 111 16.49 35.01 -12.76
C GLN A 111 15.29 35.89 -13.12
N ARG A 112 14.54 36.33 -12.10
CA ARG A 112 13.45 37.31 -12.27
C ARG A 112 14.12 38.65 -12.59
N GLY A 113 13.89 39.18 -13.78
CA GLY A 113 14.26 40.56 -14.11
C GLY A 113 13.48 41.53 -13.19
N GLN A 114 14.06 42.68 -12.87
CA GLN A 114 13.35 43.72 -12.12
C GLN A 114 12.05 44.06 -12.85
N ASP A 115 10.94 44.01 -12.11
CA ASP A 115 9.61 44.31 -12.61
C ASP A 115 9.57 45.82 -12.94
N GLN A 116 9.71 46.18 -14.22
CA GLN A 116 9.61 47.57 -14.71
C GLN A 116 8.15 47.99 -14.87
N GLY A 117 7.29 47.56 -13.93
CA GLY A 117 5.91 48.03 -13.86
C GLY A 117 5.90 49.49 -13.41
N HIS A 118 5.56 50.39 -14.33
CA HIS A 118 5.21 51.76 -14.00
C HIS A 118 3.81 51.74 -13.40
N CYS A 119 3.70 51.87 -12.07
CA CYS A 119 2.46 52.31 -11.42
C CYS A 119 2.10 53.72 -11.87
#